data_AF-A0A6P0P633-F1
#
_entry.id   AF-A0A6P0P633-F1
#
_cell.length_a   1.000
_cell.length_b   1.000
_cell.length_c   1.000
_cell.angle_alpha   90.00
_cell.angle_beta   90.00
_cell.angle_gamma   90.00
#
_symmetry.space_group_name_H-M   'P 1'
#
loop_
_entity.id
_entity.type
_entity.pdbx_description
1 polymer ?
#
loop_
_entity_poly.entity_id
_entity_poly.type
_entity_poly.pdbx_seq_one_letter_code
_entity_poly.pdbx_strand_id
1 'polypeptide(L)'
;MVIKKSDYEALLAEYSNSQATIALLKQHRPYLEMLPSMRRPEDSLIVIPLPIIRLRKQGDESGKTVPLPCDLGIFMCDPEWKVKTGVEIFIFIYRPQEDFSDLLSRWRQTQILLNKEYEWEMPQGYKHIYSQEAEEVYPLFVLFSETPERIKRGLNGAALPFVVQPTFDSIEMEVEESNIEIQTMLSQMDDGINDG
;
A
#
# COMPACT_ATOMS: atom_id res chain seq x y z
N MET A 1 9.94 -15.74 -12.78
CA MET A 1 8.55 -15.80 -12.31
C MET A 1 7.68 -14.81 -13.06
N VAL A 2 6.38 -15.05 -13.08
CA VAL A 2 5.38 -14.13 -13.62
C VAL A 2 4.48 -13.71 -12.46
N ILE A 3 4.27 -12.40 -12.29
CA ILE A 3 3.37 -11.85 -11.28
C ILE A 3 1.94 -12.27 -11.63
N LYS A 4 1.26 -12.94 -10.71
CA LYS A 4 -0.10 -13.44 -10.83
C LYS A 4 -1.09 -12.44 -10.23
N LYS A 5 -2.36 -12.57 -10.63
CA LYS A 5 -3.43 -11.78 -10.00
C LYS A 5 -3.54 -12.05 -8.50
N SER A 6 -3.28 -13.29 -8.07
CA SER A 6 -3.26 -13.67 -6.66
C SER A 6 -2.24 -12.88 -5.84
N ASP A 7 -1.07 -12.56 -6.41
CA ASP A 7 -0.05 -11.75 -5.72
C ASP A 7 -0.58 -10.34 -5.41
N TYR A 8 -1.22 -9.70 -6.41
CA TYR A 8 -1.87 -8.40 -6.24
C TYR A 8 -3.01 -8.45 -5.20
N GLU A 9 -3.92 -9.43 -5.31
CA GLU A 9 -5.07 -9.55 -4.41
C GLU A 9 -4.63 -9.80 -2.96
N ALA A 10 -3.56 -10.57 -2.78
CA ALA A 10 -3.02 -10.85 -1.46
C ALA A 10 -2.39 -9.59 -0.82
N LEU A 11 -1.60 -8.79 -1.55
CA LEU A 11 -1.11 -7.52 -1.04
C LEU A 11 -2.25 -6.53 -0.76
N LEU A 12 -3.29 -6.49 -1.60
CA LEU A 12 -4.47 -5.66 -1.35
C LEU A 12 -5.17 -6.07 -0.04
N ALA A 13 -5.37 -7.37 0.17
CA ALA A 13 -5.97 -7.91 1.38
C ALA A 13 -5.10 -7.66 2.62
N GLU A 14 -3.80 -7.91 2.52
CA GLU A 14 -2.84 -7.71 3.60
C GLU A 14 -2.78 -6.24 4.02
N TYR A 15 -2.56 -5.32 3.08
CA TYR A 15 -2.44 -3.89 3.38
C TYR A 15 -3.78 -3.21 3.65
N SER A 16 -4.92 -3.91 3.58
CA SER A 16 -6.18 -3.41 4.15
C SER A 16 -6.17 -3.41 5.68
N ASN A 17 -5.21 -4.10 6.30
CA ASN A 17 -4.98 -4.11 7.75
C ASN A 17 -3.96 -3.04 8.16
N SER A 18 -4.28 -2.24 9.19
CA SER A 18 -3.44 -1.15 9.69
C SER A 18 -2.03 -1.60 10.08
N GLN A 19 -1.87 -2.75 10.74
CA GLN A 19 -0.58 -3.28 11.16
C GLN A 19 0.34 -3.56 9.97
N ALA A 20 -0.21 -4.19 8.92
CA ALA A 20 0.53 -4.46 7.69
C ALA A 20 0.83 -3.16 6.93
N THR A 21 -0.11 -2.20 6.88
CA THR A 21 0.14 -0.88 6.31
C THR A 21 1.27 -0.13 7.04
N ILE A 22 1.34 -0.21 8.37
CA ILE A 22 2.45 0.38 9.13
C ILE A 22 3.76 -0.32 8.77
N ALA A 23 3.75 -1.64 8.62
CA ALA A 23 4.92 -2.39 8.16
C ALA A 23 5.37 -1.97 6.76
N LEU A 24 4.43 -1.69 5.85
CA LEU A 24 4.70 -1.11 4.54
C LEU A 24 5.33 0.29 4.66
N LEU A 25 4.77 1.18 5.47
CA LEU A 25 5.29 2.53 5.66
C LEU A 25 6.69 2.53 6.29
N LYS A 26 7.04 1.53 7.12
CA LYS A 26 8.42 1.38 7.64
C LYS A 26 9.47 1.20 6.53
N GLN A 27 9.08 0.67 5.38
CA GLN A 27 9.97 0.54 4.22
C GLN A 27 10.17 1.88 3.49
N HIS A 28 9.33 2.88 3.78
CA HIS A 28 9.46 4.25 3.29
C HIS A 28 9.38 5.26 4.43
N ARG A 29 10.52 5.43 5.14
CA ARG A 29 10.66 6.26 6.33
C ARG A 29 10.04 7.67 6.23
N PRO A 30 10.17 8.44 5.13
CA PRO A 30 9.55 9.77 5.03
C PRO A 30 8.04 9.77 5.27
N TYR A 31 7.34 8.71 4.84
CA TYR A 31 5.90 8.59 5.05
C TYR A 31 5.54 8.03 6.42
N LEU A 32 6.38 7.16 6.99
CA LEU A 32 6.21 6.74 8.38
C LEU A 32 6.28 7.92 9.36
N GLU A 33 7.17 8.87 9.09
CA GLU A 33 7.38 10.07 9.92
C GLU A 33 6.19 11.04 9.87
N MET A 34 5.23 10.84 8.95
CA MET A 34 3.98 11.60 8.88
C MET A 34 2.91 11.10 9.88
N LEU A 35 3.12 9.95 10.53
CA LEU A 35 2.17 9.44 11.52
C LEU A 35 2.05 10.38 12.72
N PRO A 36 0.83 10.81 13.10
CA PRO A 36 0.62 11.69 14.25
C PRO A 36 1.13 11.12 15.57
N SER A 37 1.11 9.78 15.75
CA SER A 37 1.70 9.14 16.93
C SER A 37 2.34 7.80 16.66
N MET A 38 3.65 7.71 16.92
CA MET A 38 4.38 6.43 16.92
C MET A 38 4.09 5.55 18.14
N ARG A 39 3.46 6.09 19.19
CA ARG A 39 3.09 5.31 20.40
C ARG A 39 1.79 4.53 20.21
N ARG A 40 0.90 5.03 19.35
CA ARG A 40 -0.38 4.41 18.99
C ARG A 40 -0.53 4.42 17.46
N PRO A 41 0.34 3.72 16.72
CA PRO A 41 0.42 3.87 15.26
C PRO A 41 -0.82 3.35 14.55
N GLU A 42 -1.44 2.28 15.07
CA GLU A 42 -2.69 1.72 14.51
C GLU A 42 -3.88 2.67 14.70
N ASP A 43 -3.91 3.42 15.80
CA ASP A 43 -4.92 4.46 16.03
C ASP A 43 -4.59 5.78 15.29
N SER A 44 -3.37 5.89 14.73
CA SER A 44 -2.89 7.09 14.07
C SER A 44 -3.15 7.11 12.57
N LEU A 45 -3.82 6.09 12.04
CA LEU A 45 -4.19 6.01 10.65
C LEU A 45 -5.50 5.25 10.45
N ILE A 46 -6.15 5.50 9.33
CA ILE A 46 -7.26 4.69 8.83
C ILE A 46 -6.89 4.22 7.44
N VAL A 47 -7.08 2.93 7.19
CA VAL A 47 -6.91 2.35 5.87
C VAL A 47 -8.29 2.14 5.26
N ILE A 48 -8.48 2.66 4.05
CA ILE A 48 -9.69 2.42 3.25
C ILE A 48 -9.25 1.75 1.94
N PRO A 49 -9.52 0.44 1.77
CA PRO A 49 -9.33 -0.21 0.48
C PRO A 49 -10.34 0.27 -0.55
N LEU A 50 -9.88 0.43 -1.79
CA LEU A 50 -10.66 0.85 -2.95
C LEU A 50 -11.55 2.07 -2.64
N PRO A 51 -10.94 3.19 -2.20
CA PRO A 51 -11.69 4.27 -1.58
C PRO A 51 -12.62 4.97 -2.57
N ILE A 52 -13.75 5.43 -2.05
CA ILE A 52 -14.81 6.08 -2.82
C ILE A 52 -14.97 7.51 -2.30
N ILE A 53 -15.16 8.44 -3.22
CA ILE A 53 -15.44 9.84 -2.90
C ILE A 53 -16.76 10.29 -3.51
N ARG A 54 -17.39 11.26 -2.86
CA ARG A 54 -18.51 12.01 -3.38
C ARG A 54 -18.04 13.39 -3.82
N LEU A 55 -18.07 13.63 -5.14
CA LEU A 55 -17.69 14.93 -5.71
C LEU A 55 -18.82 15.93 -5.46
N ARG A 56 -18.49 17.06 -4.82
CA ARG A 56 -19.42 18.18 -4.65
C ARG A 56 -19.41 19.03 -5.91
N LYS A 57 -20.58 19.46 -6.35
CA LYS A 57 -20.72 20.51 -7.37
C LYS A 57 -21.09 21.80 -6.64
N GLN A 58 -20.44 22.91 -7.00
CA GLN A 58 -20.85 24.21 -6.48
C GLN A 58 -22.34 24.44 -6.78
N GLY A 59 -23.15 24.53 -5.73
CA GLY A 59 -24.59 24.80 -5.80
C GLY A 59 -25.51 23.60 -6.03
N ASP A 60 -25.00 22.36 -6.01
CA ASP A 60 -25.82 21.15 -6.21
C ASP A 60 -25.48 20.08 -5.16
N GLU A 61 -26.44 19.78 -4.28
CA GLU A 61 -26.28 18.78 -3.21
C GLU A 61 -26.28 17.33 -3.75
N SER A 62 -26.63 17.12 -5.02
CA SER A 62 -26.65 15.80 -5.68
C SER A 62 -25.28 15.36 -6.22
N GLY A 63 -24.24 15.51 -5.39
CA GLY A 63 -22.86 15.18 -5.72
C GLY A 63 -22.68 13.77 -6.29
N LYS A 64 -21.76 13.62 -7.25
CA LYS A 64 -21.51 12.33 -7.93
C LYS A 64 -20.54 11.47 -7.13
N THR A 65 -20.97 10.29 -6.72
CA THR A 65 -20.09 9.28 -6.11
C THR A 65 -19.25 8.57 -7.17
N VAL A 66 -17.93 8.55 -6.97
CA VAL A 66 -16.97 7.91 -7.88
C VAL A 66 -15.89 7.16 -7.09
N PRO A 67 -15.41 6.01 -7.59
CA PRO A 67 -14.23 5.37 -7.02
C PRO A 67 -12.99 6.21 -7.33
N LEU A 68 -12.05 6.27 -6.40
CA LEU A 68 -10.71 6.74 -6.72
C LEU A 68 -9.90 5.60 -7.36
N PRO A 69 -9.12 5.88 -8.42
CA PRO A 69 -8.32 4.88 -9.11
C PRO A 69 -7.03 4.53 -8.34
N CYS A 70 -7.09 4.36 -7.02
CA CYS A 70 -6.01 3.84 -6.17
C CYS A 70 -6.47 2.56 -5.46
N ASP A 71 -5.53 1.80 -4.90
CA ASP A 71 -5.84 0.52 -4.26
C ASP A 71 -6.18 0.71 -2.78
N LEU A 72 -5.46 1.60 -2.08
CA LEU A 72 -5.73 1.95 -0.69
C LEU A 72 -5.57 3.47 -0.48
N GLY A 73 -6.43 4.05 0.35
CA GLY A 73 -6.23 5.37 0.96
C GLY A 73 -5.84 5.20 2.42
N ILE A 74 -4.77 5.89 2.85
CA ILE A 74 -4.29 5.94 4.23
C ILE A 74 -4.51 7.36 4.74
N PHE A 75 -5.38 7.51 5.73
CA PHE A 75 -5.75 8.79 6.31
C PHE A 75 -5.07 8.94 7.66
N MET A 76 -4.19 9.92 7.81
CA MET A 76 -3.54 10.18 9.09
C MET A 76 -4.57 10.72 10.08
N CYS A 77 -4.57 10.15 11.28
CA CYS A 77 -5.54 10.45 12.33
C CYS A 77 -4.83 10.77 13.64
N ASP A 78 -5.34 11.77 14.35
CA ASP A 78 -4.92 12.01 15.73
C ASP A 78 -5.60 10.96 16.62
N PRO A 79 -4.83 10.11 17.33
CA PRO A 79 -5.39 9.01 18.12
C PRO A 79 -6.12 9.48 19.39
N GLU A 80 -5.89 10.72 19.85
CA GLU A 80 -6.57 11.28 21.02
C GLU A 80 -7.93 11.88 20.63
N TRP A 81 -7.93 12.66 19.55
CA TRP A 81 -9.10 13.41 19.11
C TRP A 81 -9.97 12.66 18.09
N LYS A 82 -9.46 11.58 17.50
CA LYS A 82 -10.11 10.78 16.45
C LYS A 82 -10.54 11.64 15.25
N VAL A 83 -9.68 12.59 14.89
CA VAL A 83 -9.86 13.47 13.73
C VAL A 83 -8.71 13.28 12.74
N LYS A 84 -9.00 13.49 11.46
CA LYS A 84 -7.99 13.43 10.40
C LYS A 84 -7.04 14.64 10.49
N THR A 85 -5.74 14.43 10.27
CA THR A 85 -4.69 15.46 10.42
C THR A 85 -4.22 16.06 9.08
N GLY A 86 -5.04 16.02 8.04
CA GLY A 86 -4.77 16.67 6.74
C GLY A 86 -3.90 15.87 5.77
N VAL A 87 -3.00 15.00 6.24
CA VAL A 87 -2.14 14.17 5.36
C VAL A 87 -2.85 12.89 4.92
N GLU A 88 -2.75 12.59 3.63
CA GLU A 88 -3.24 11.36 3.02
C GLU A 88 -2.18 10.69 2.14
N ILE A 89 -2.09 9.37 2.22
CA ILE A 89 -1.22 8.57 1.37
C ILE A 89 -2.06 7.59 0.56
N PHE A 90 -1.87 7.56 -0.75
CA PHE A 90 -2.55 6.67 -1.68
C PHE A 90 -1.61 5.60 -2.20
N ILE A 91 -1.99 4.35 -1.98
CA ILE A 91 -1.22 3.17 -2.39
C ILE A 91 -1.66 2.73 -3.79
N PHE A 92 -0.66 2.45 -4.63
CA PHE A 92 -0.83 1.91 -5.97
C PHE A 92 -0.01 0.62 -6.09
N ILE A 93 -0.68 -0.52 -5.92
CA ILE A 93 -0.10 -1.85 -6.08
C ILE A 93 -0.05 -2.16 -7.57
N TYR A 94 1.11 -2.58 -8.06
CA TYR A 94 1.29 -3.03 -9.44
C TYR A 94 0.32 -4.17 -9.76
N ARG A 95 -0.39 -4.07 -10.89
CA ARG A 95 -1.28 -5.13 -11.36
C ARG A 95 -0.59 -5.94 -12.47
N PRO A 96 -0.80 -7.27 -12.57
CA PRO A 96 -0.27 -8.05 -13.68
C PRO A 96 -0.68 -7.45 -15.02
N GLN A 97 0.28 -7.41 -15.96
CA GLN A 97 0.11 -6.85 -17.32
C GLN A 97 -0.13 -5.34 -17.38
N GLU A 98 -0.09 -4.63 -16.25
CA GLU A 98 -0.10 -3.17 -16.24
C GLU A 98 1.22 -2.65 -16.80
N ASP A 99 1.17 -1.65 -17.69
CA ASP A 99 2.34 -0.91 -18.13
C ASP A 99 2.57 0.35 -17.28
N PHE A 100 3.74 0.97 -17.42
CA PHE A 100 4.07 2.19 -16.67
C PHE A 100 3.02 3.31 -16.85
N SER A 101 2.52 3.49 -18.08
CA SER A 101 1.50 4.50 -18.37
C SER A 101 0.20 4.23 -17.66
N ASP A 102 -0.20 2.98 -17.50
CA ASP A 102 -1.44 2.59 -16.83
C ASP A 102 -1.32 2.88 -15.33
N LEU A 103 -0.22 2.41 -14.73
CA LEU A 103 0.09 2.62 -13.31
C LEU A 103 0.17 4.12 -12.96
N LEU A 104 0.85 4.91 -13.80
CA LEU A 104 0.95 6.35 -13.59
C LEU A 104 -0.38 7.07 -13.84
N SER A 105 -1.17 6.61 -14.82
CA SER A 105 -2.47 7.21 -15.13
C SER A 105 -3.44 7.09 -13.96
N ARG A 106 -3.39 5.98 -13.20
CA ARG A 106 -4.13 5.82 -11.95
C ARG A 106 -3.82 6.93 -10.96
N TRP A 107 -2.55 7.20 -10.70
CA TRP A 107 -2.16 8.32 -9.84
C TRP A 107 -2.64 9.67 -10.38
N ARG A 108 -2.44 9.97 -11.66
CA ARG A 108 -2.88 11.24 -12.26
C ARG A 108 -4.38 11.44 -12.18
N GLN A 109 -5.17 10.40 -12.41
CA GLN A 109 -6.62 10.47 -12.29
C GLN A 109 -7.06 10.68 -10.83
N THR A 110 -6.40 10.03 -9.86
CA THR A 110 -6.61 10.29 -8.43
C THR A 110 -6.37 11.77 -8.13
N GLN A 111 -5.25 12.35 -8.58
CA GLN A 111 -4.97 13.78 -8.38
C GLN A 111 -6.05 14.69 -9.00
N ILE A 112 -6.50 14.39 -10.23
CA ILE A 112 -7.55 15.17 -10.90
C ILE A 112 -8.87 15.15 -10.12
N LEU A 113 -9.21 14.00 -9.52
CA LEU A 113 -10.42 13.85 -8.72
C LEU A 113 -10.31 14.57 -7.38
N LEU A 114 -9.17 14.45 -6.71
CA LEU A 114 -8.89 15.10 -5.43
C LEU A 114 -8.65 16.62 -5.55
N ASN A 115 -8.45 17.16 -6.76
CA ASN A 115 -8.37 18.60 -6.98
C ASN A 115 -9.75 19.30 -7.09
N LYS A 116 -10.84 18.55 -6.88
CA LYS A 116 -12.22 19.07 -6.84
C LYS A 116 -12.67 19.10 -5.39
N GLU A 117 -13.78 19.78 -5.12
CA GLU A 117 -14.40 19.63 -3.80
C GLU A 117 -14.95 18.20 -3.64
N TYR A 118 -14.55 17.49 -2.58
CA TYR A 118 -14.96 16.11 -2.35
C TYR A 118 -15.18 15.79 -0.87
N GLU A 119 -15.93 14.71 -0.64
CA GLU A 119 -16.05 14.06 0.66
C GLU A 119 -15.76 12.58 0.53
N TRP A 120 -15.21 12.00 1.59
CA TRP A 120 -15.00 10.56 1.67
C TRP A 120 -16.30 9.81 1.99
N GLU A 121 -16.53 8.71 1.28
CA GLU A 121 -17.50 7.71 1.71
C GLU A 121 -16.86 6.82 2.76
N MET A 122 -16.95 7.24 4.02
CA MET A 122 -16.29 6.56 5.14
C MET A 122 -16.92 5.17 5.42
N PRO A 123 -16.10 4.13 5.67
CA PRO A 123 -16.58 2.83 6.15
C PRO A 123 -17.40 2.97 7.43
N GLN A 124 -18.29 2.02 7.70
CA GLN A 124 -19.23 2.08 8.83
C GLN A 124 -18.54 2.36 10.18
N GLY A 125 -17.37 1.76 10.43
CA GLY A 125 -16.60 1.96 11.66
C GLY A 125 -16.07 3.38 11.85
N TYR A 126 -15.93 4.15 10.77
CA TYR A 126 -15.30 5.46 10.75
C TYR A 126 -16.23 6.60 10.32
N LYS A 127 -17.55 6.35 10.20
CA LYS A 127 -18.55 7.37 9.83
C LYS A 127 -18.58 8.60 10.74
N HIS A 128 -18.10 8.47 11.98
CA HIS A 128 -18.06 9.55 12.96
C HIS A 128 -16.84 10.46 12.78
N ILE A 129 -15.88 10.08 11.94
CA ILE A 129 -14.67 10.85 11.70
C ILE A 129 -14.96 11.89 10.63
N TYR A 130 -14.68 13.14 10.96
CA TYR A 130 -14.92 14.25 10.07
C TYR A 130 -13.95 14.17 8.88
N SER A 131 -14.50 13.97 7.69
CA SER A 131 -13.76 13.56 6.50
C SER A 131 -13.69 14.66 5.44
N GLN A 132 -13.17 15.82 5.83
CA GLN A 132 -12.83 16.89 4.89
C GLN A 132 -11.65 16.48 4.01
N GLU A 133 -11.45 17.27 2.95
CA GLU A 133 -10.36 17.16 1.98
C GLU A 133 -8.99 17.10 2.67
N ALA A 134 -8.03 16.45 2.01
CA ALA A 134 -6.64 16.48 2.45
C ALA A 134 -6.02 17.87 2.26
N GLU A 135 -5.12 18.23 3.16
CA GLU A 135 -4.18 19.33 2.98
C GLU A 135 -3.04 18.89 2.05
N GLU A 136 -2.54 17.67 2.24
CA GLU A 136 -1.44 17.10 1.46
C GLU A 136 -1.74 15.67 1.05
N VAL A 137 -1.48 15.35 -0.22
CA VAL A 137 -1.73 14.03 -0.82
C VAL A 137 -0.43 13.45 -1.40
N TYR A 138 -0.14 12.21 -1.05
CA TYR A 138 1.10 11.53 -1.43
C TYR A 138 0.85 10.18 -2.07
N PRO A 139 1.53 9.81 -3.17
CA PRO A 139 1.45 8.47 -3.73
C PRO A 139 2.54 7.55 -3.15
N LEU A 140 2.25 6.28 -2.91
CA LEU A 140 3.26 5.24 -2.72
C LEU A 140 2.96 4.06 -3.66
N PHE A 141 3.92 3.71 -4.50
CA PHE A 141 3.78 2.57 -5.40
C PHE A 141 4.33 1.30 -4.77
N VAL A 142 3.60 0.18 -4.88
CA VAL A 142 4.04 -1.13 -4.39
C VAL A 142 4.26 -2.02 -5.59
N LEU A 143 5.52 -2.37 -5.83
CA LEU A 143 5.94 -3.20 -6.94
C LEU A 143 6.28 -4.60 -6.44
N PHE A 144 6.43 -5.53 -7.37
CA PHE A 144 7.00 -6.84 -7.11
C PHE A 144 8.46 -6.89 -7.58
N SER A 145 9.25 -7.82 -7.05
CA SER A 145 10.64 -8.05 -7.45
C SER A 145 10.77 -8.23 -8.98
N GLU A 146 9.80 -8.91 -9.58
CA GLU A 146 9.67 -9.24 -10.99
C GLU A 146 8.97 -8.15 -11.81
N THR A 147 8.57 -7.03 -11.21
CA THR A 147 7.98 -5.92 -11.95
C THR A 147 8.97 -5.44 -13.01
N PRO A 148 8.55 -5.24 -14.27
CA PRO A 148 9.45 -4.86 -15.35
C PRO A 148 10.30 -3.62 -15.03
N GLU A 149 11.60 -3.68 -15.30
CA GLU A 149 12.56 -2.60 -15.01
C GLU A 149 12.18 -1.25 -15.65
N ARG A 150 11.46 -1.27 -16.78
CA ARG A 150 10.94 -0.05 -17.40
C ARG A 150 10.00 0.74 -16.47
N ILE A 151 9.24 0.05 -15.62
CA ILE A 151 8.31 0.68 -14.66
C ILE A 151 9.09 1.31 -13.52
N LYS A 152 10.06 0.58 -12.93
CA LYS A 152 10.96 1.11 -11.89
C LYS A 152 11.71 2.35 -12.40
N ARG A 153 12.24 2.29 -13.62
CA ARG A 153 12.90 3.43 -14.28
C ARG A 153 11.95 4.62 -14.48
N GLY A 154 10.71 4.35 -14.90
CA GLY A 154 9.68 5.38 -15.07
C GLY A 154 9.32 6.09 -13.77
N LEU A 155 9.12 5.33 -12.69
CA LEU A 155 8.82 5.89 -11.36
C LEU A 155 9.99 6.71 -10.82
N ASN A 156 11.23 6.21 -10.95
CA ASN A 156 12.44 6.97 -10.62
C ASN A 156 12.55 8.27 -11.42
N GLY A 157 12.33 8.21 -12.74
CA GLY A 157 12.37 9.40 -13.61
C GLY A 157 11.27 10.42 -13.30
N ALA A 158 10.15 9.98 -12.73
CA ALA A 158 9.05 10.82 -12.27
C ALA A 158 9.20 11.28 -10.81
N ALA A 159 10.28 10.90 -10.12
CA ALA A 159 10.50 11.13 -8.69
C ALA A 159 9.33 10.63 -7.81
N LEU A 160 8.75 9.48 -8.17
CA LEU A 160 7.65 8.86 -7.44
C LEU A 160 8.18 7.72 -6.55
N PRO A 161 7.84 7.70 -5.24
CA PRO A 161 8.39 6.70 -4.33
C PRO A 161 7.71 5.35 -4.54
N PHE A 162 8.51 4.31 -4.43
CA PHE A 162 8.00 2.94 -4.47
C PHE A 162 8.76 2.04 -3.51
N VAL A 163 8.11 0.94 -3.15
CA VAL A 163 8.73 -0.19 -2.45
C VAL A 163 8.56 -1.45 -3.28
N VAL A 164 9.35 -2.47 -2.98
CA VAL A 164 9.36 -3.75 -3.71
C VAL A 164 9.03 -4.86 -2.73
N GLN A 165 8.03 -5.67 -3.06
CA GLN A 165 7.64 -6.86 -2.33
C GLN A 165 8.01 -8.13 -3.11
N PRO A 166 8.31 -9.24 -2.44
CA PRO A 166 8.42 -10.53 -3.09
C PRO A 166 7.04 -11.00 -3.62
N THR A 167 7.04 -11.86 -4.63
CA THR A 167 5.86 -12.63 -5.03
C THR A 167 5.68 -13.84 -4.09
N PHE A 168 4.47 -14.41 -4.04
CA PHE A 168 4.22 -15.61 -3.23
C PHE A 168 5.12 -16.77 -3.64
N ASP A 169 5.24 -17.00 -4.95
CA ASP A 169 6.10 -18.05 -5.47
C ASP A 169 7.57 -17.84 -5.04
N SER A 170 8.05 -16.58 -5.00
CA SER A 170 9.42 -16.27 -4.54
C SER A 170 9.62 -16.62 -3.07
N ILE A 171 8.63 -16.31 -2.22
CA ILE A 171 8.67 -16.64 -0.79
C ILE A 171 8.69 -18.16 -0.60
N GLU A 172 7.83 -18.89 -1.32
CA GLU A 172 7.78 -20.36 -1.24
C GLU A 172 9.12 -21.00 -1.62
N MET A 173 9.75 -20.50 -2.69
CA MET A 173 11.07 -20.97 -3.10
C MET A 173 12.16 -20.68 -2.06
N GLU A 174 12.21 -19.47 -1.49
CA GLU A 174 13.18 -19.12 -0.45
C GLU A 174 13.04 -20.00 0.80
N VAL A 175 11.79 -20.31 1.19
CA VAL A 175 11.51 -21.22 2.31
C VAL A 175 11.94 -22.65 1.97
N GLU A 176 11.67 -23.14 0.77
CA GLU A 176 12.08 -24.48 0.34
C GLU A 176 13.61 -24.62 0.29
N GLU A 177 14.31 -23.63 -0.27
CA GLU A 177 15.79 -23.58 -0.29
C GLU A 177 16.37 -23.59 1.13
N SER A 178 15.84 -22.76 2.04
CA SER A 178 16.31 -22.72 3.43
C SER A 178 16.09 -24.04 4.17
N ASN A 179 14.97 -24.73 3.91
CA ASN A 179 14.69 -26.04 4.50
C ASN A 179 15.66 -27.11 3.99
N ILE A 180 16.01 -27.07 2.69
CA ILE A 180 17.00 -27.98 2.09
C ILE A 180 18.38 -27.74 2.70
N GLU A 181 18.79 -26.49 2.90
CA GLU A 181 20.06 -26.14 3.54
C GLU A 181 20.14 -26.68 4.97
N ILE A 182 19.09 -26.50 5.77
CA ILE A 182 19.03 -27.00 7.15
C ILE A 182 19.13 -28.54 7.17
N GLN A 183 18.40 -29.24 6.30
CA GLN A 183 18.48 -30.70 6.21
C GLN A 183 19.88 -31.18 5.80
N THR A 184 20.54 -30.45 4.90
CA THR A 184 21.90 -30.76 4.44
C THR A 184 22.94 -30.56 5.56
N MET A 185 22.77 -29.52 6.39
CA MET A 185 23.64 -29.33 7.57
C MET A 185 23.44 -30.43 8.61
N LEU A 186 22.20 -30.86 8.86
CA LEU A 186 21.90 -31.92 9.82
C LEU A 186 22.46 -33.28 9.39
N SER A 187 22.40 -33.64 8.10
CA SER A 187 22.95 -34.91 7.62
C SER A 187 24.49 -34.96 7.70
N GLN A 188 25.17 -33.84 7.46
CA GLN A 188 26.64 -33.75 7.60
C GLN A 188 27.12 -33.84 9.05
N MET A 189 26.26 -33.55 10.04
CA MET A 189 26.60 -33.68 11.46
C MET A 189 26.46 -35.12 11.97
N ASP A 190 25.53 -35.90 11.43
CA ASP A 190 25.33 -37.31 11.80
C ASP A 190 26.45 -38.22 11.25
N ASP A 191 27.01 -37.90 10.09
CA ASP A 191 28.12 -38.66 9.48
C ASP A 191 29.48 -38.45 10.19
N GLY A 192 29.59 -37.47 11.10
CA GLY A 192 30.82 -37.13 11.83
C GLY A 192 31.04 -37.90 13.14
N ILE A 193 30.12 -38.78 13.55
CA ILE A 193 30.16 -39.47 14.87
C ILE A 193 30.67 -40.92 14.78
N ASN A 194 30.96 -41.45 13.58
CA ASN A 194 31.26 -42.88 13.41
C ASN A 194 32.69 -43.19 12.93
N ASP A 195 33.70 -42.56 13.53
CA ASP A 195 35.09 -43.04 13.50
C ASP A 195 35.56 -43.29 14.95
N GLY A 196 35.31 -44.51 15.45
CA GLY A 196 35.75 -45.02 16.75
C GLY A 196 36.05 -46.51 16.68
#